data_AF-A0A3N5QCD0-F1
#
_entry.id   AF-A0A3N5QCD0-F1
#
_cell.length_a   1.000
_cell.length_b   1.000
_cell.length_c   1.000
_cell.angle_alpha   90.00
_cell.angle_beta   90.00
_cell.angle_gamma   90.00
#
_symmetry.space_group_name_H-M   'P 1'
#
loop_
_entity.id
_entity.type
_entity.pdbx_description
1 polymer ?
#
loop_
_entity_poly.entity_id
_entity_poly.type
_entity_poly.pdbx_seq_one_letter_code
_entity_poly.pdbx_strand_id
1 'polypeptide(L)'
;MSNALPRLGAQLYTCREFTKTIEGVADTLKKIKAIGYPSVQISGFGPVDPKEVAKLVADSGLVVAATHVGWPRFMTELDAVIAEHKMWG
;
A
#
# COMPACT_ATOMS: atom_id res chain seq x y z
N MET A 1 -27.77 11.16 -15.53
CA MET A 1 -26.95 11.03 -14.30
C MET A 1 -25.82 10.08 -14.64
N SER A 2 -24.56 10.51 -14.59
CA SER A 2 -23.43 9.59 -14.74
C SER A 2 -23.31 8.77 -13.47
N ASN A 3 -23.72 7.50 -13.50
CA ASN A 3 -23.41 6.59 -12.40
C ASN A 3 -21.92 6.22 -12.50
N ALA A 4 -21.05 7.04 -11.91
CA ALA A 4 -19.68 6.65 -11.69
C ALA A 4 -19.70 5.44 -10.75
N LEU A 5 -19.09 4.33 -11.18
CA LEU A 5 -18.92 3.15 -10.33
C LEU A 5 -18.12 3.53 -9.07
N PRO A 6 -18.41 2.93 -7.91
CA PRO A 6 -17.67 3.20 -6.69
C PRO A 6 -16.18 2.85 -6.87
N ARG A 7 -15.29 3.69 -6.36
CA ARG A 7 -13.86 3.38 -6.31
C ARG A 7 -13.61 2.39 -5.18
N LEU A 8 -13.16 1.19 -5.53
CA LEU A 8 -12.87 0.13 -4.56
C LEU A 8 -11.38 0.10 -4.19
N GLY A 9 -11.10 -0.23 -2.94
CA GLY A 9 -9.73 -0.40 -2.45
C GLY A 9 -9.62 -1.59 -1.50
N ALA A 10 -8.57 -2.38 -1.65
CA ALA A 10 -8.29 -3.49 -0.75
C ALA A 10 -7.49 -3.00 0.48
N GLN A 11 -8.00 -3.24 1.69
CA GLN A 11 -7.26 -3.02 2.93
C GLN A 11 -6.28 -4.17 3.15
N LEU A 12 -4.97 -3.90 3.10
CA LEU A 12 -3.96 -4.96 3.08
C LEU A 12 -3.65 -5.55 4.46
N TYR A 13 -4.27 -5.07 5.54
CA TYR A 13 -4.07 -5.65 6.88
C TYR A 13 -4.49 -7.12 6.92
N THR A 14 -5.52 -7.49 6.16
CA THR A 14 -5.95 -8.89 5.97
C THR A 14 -4.83 -9.75 5.38
N CYS A 15 -3.97 -9.18 4.54
CA CYS A 15 -2.86 -9.86 3.86
C CYS A 15 -1.52 -9.71 4.58
N ARG A 16 -1.47 -9.07 5.76
CA ARG A 16 -0.23 -8.64 6.44
C ARG A 16 0.81 -9.76 6.64
N GLU A 17 0.38 -11.01 6.81
CA GLU A 17 1.27 -12.16 7.00
C GLU A 17 2.04 -12.51 5.71
N PHE A 18 1.52 -12.13 4.55
CA PHE A 18 2.16 -12.34 3.24
C PHE A 18 3.05 -11.16 2.82
N THR A 19 3.00 -10.03 3.54
CA THR A 19 3.71 -8.80 3.17
C THR A 19 4.87 -8.51 4.13
N LYS A 20 5.53 -9.56 4.65
CA LYS A 20 6.65 -9.43 5.60
C LYS A 20 8.01 -9.25 4.92
N THR A 21 8.13 -9.62 3.65
CA THR A 21 9.32 -9.42 2.80
C THR A 21 8.94 -8.70 1.52
N ILE A 22 9.93 -8.18 0.78
CA ILE A 22 9.68 -7.45 -0.46
C ILE A 22 9.07 -8.34 -1.56
N GLU A 23 9.49 -9.61 -1.63
CA GLU A 23 8.92 -10.61 -2.55
C GLU A 23 7.46 -10.91 -2.21
N GLY A 24 7.15 -11.00 -0.92
CA GLY A 24 5.79 -11.20 -0.43
C GLY A 24 4.87 -10.01 -0.73
N VAL A 25 5.39 -8.78 -0.62
CA VAL A 25 4.69 -7.57 -1.07
C VAL A 25 4.42 -7.65 -2.58
N ALA A 26 5.43 -7.96 -3.39
CA ALA A 26 5.29 -8.05 -4.84
C ALA A 26 4.21 -9.07 -5.26
N ASP A 27 4.24 -10.28 -4.71
CA ASP A 27 3.24 -11.32 -4.98
C ASP A 27 1.84 -10.90 -4.53
N THR A 28 1.73 -10.27 -3.36
CA THR A 28 0.45 -9.76 -2.86
C THR A 28 -0.13 -8.69 -3.79
N LEU A 29 0.65 -7.67 -4.17
CA LEU A 29 0.17 -6.60 -5.06
C LEU A 29 -0.23 -7.15 -6.43
N LYS A 30 0.53 -8.09 -6.98
CA LYS A 30 0.18 -8.80 -8.23
C LYS A 30 -1.17 -9.50 -8.13
N LYS A 31 -1.42 -10.22 -7.03
CA LYS A 31 -2.71 -10.91 -6.79
C LYS A 31 -3.86 -9.93 -6.64
N ILE A 32 -3.68 -8.85 -5.87
CA ILE A 32 -4.70 -7.81 -5.68
C ILE A 32 -5.08 -7.15 -7.01
N LYS A 33 -4.09 -6.83 -7.85
CA LYS A 33 -4.32 -6.29 -9.20
C LYS A 33 -5.06 -7.29 -10.08
N ALA A 34 -4.69 -8.57 -10.05
CA ALA A 34 -5.33 -9.63 -10.82
C ALA A 34 -6.80 -9.87 -10.40
N ILE A 35 -7.14 -9.67 -9.12
CA ILE A 35 -8.54 -9.72 -8.64
C ILE A 35 -9.37 -8.56 -9.22
N GLY A 36 -8.73 -7.46 -9.62
CA GLY A 36 -9.40 -6.31 -10.26
C GLY A 36 -9.57 -5.10 -9.33
N TYR A 37 -8.94 -5.09 -8.15
CA TYR A 37 -8.93 -3.89 -7.32
C TYR A 37 -8.09 -2.79 -7.99
N PRO A 38 -8.59 -1.54 -8.06
CA PRO A 38 -7.83 -0.43 -8.63
C PRO A 38 -6.93 0.27 -7.59
N SER A 39 -7.17 0.06 -6.29
CA SER A 39 -6.43 0.72 -5.23
C SER A 39 -6.23 -0.18 -4.00
N VAL A 40 -5.30 0.22 -3.14
CA VAL A 40 -4.96 -0.45 -1.89
C VAL A 40 -4.84 0.54 -0.75
N GLN A 41 -5.01 0.05 0.48
CA GLN A 41 -4.51 0.68 1.68
C GLN A 41 -3.36 -0.16 2.23
N ILE A 42 -2.19 0.45 2.43
CA ILE A 42 -1.00 -0.25 2.93
C ILE A 42 -1.04 -0.30 4.46
N SER A 43 -0.86 -1.48 5.03
CA SER A 43 -0.84 -1.66 6.49
C SER A 43 -0.20 -2.97 6.90
N GLY A 44 0.56 -2.97 8.00
CA GLY A 44 1.08 -4.20 8.61
C GLY A 44 2.19 -4.90 7.81
N PHE A 45 2.84 -4.20 6.88
CA PHE A 45 4.01 -4.71 6.18
C PHE A 45 5.16 -4.98 7.17
N GLY A 46 6.04 -5.92 6.83
CA GLY A 46 7.24 -6.21 7.61
C GLY A 46 8.31 -5.10 7.47
N PRO A 47 9.54 -5.35 7.94
CA PRO A 47 10.66 -4.43 7.78
C PRO A 47 11.15 -4.43 6.32
N VAL A 48 10.38 -3.79 5.44
CA VAL A 48 10.67 -3.64 4.00
C VAL A 48 11.10 -2.21 3.70
N ASP A 49 12.01 -2.02 2.74
CA ASP A 49 12.44 -0.69 2.32
C ASP A 49 11.26 0.04 1.62
N PRO A 50 10.82 1.20 2.12
CA PRO A 50 9.77 2.00 1.50
C PRO A 50 10.04 2.34 0.03
N LYS A 51 11.30 2.47 -0.39
CA LYS A 51 11.66 2.77 -1.78
C LYS A 51 11.39 1.58 -2.71
N GLU A 52 11.64 0.37 -2.24
CA GLU A 52 11.30 -0.84 -3.00
C GLU A 52 9.78 -1.02 -3.08
N VAL A 53 9.06 -0.73 -1.98
CA VAL A 53 7.59 -0.73 -1.99
C VAL A 53 7.05 0.29 -3.01
N ALA A 54 7.64 1.50 -3.08
CA ALA A 54 7.26 2.52 -4.05
C ALA A 54 7.38 2.02 -5.49
N LYS A 55 8.49 1.36 -5.81
CA LYS A 55 8.71 0.75 -7.13
C LYS A 55 7.65 -0.31 -7.42
N LEU A 56 7.38 -1.22 -6.49
CA LEU A 56 6.39 -2.29 -6.69
C LEU A 56 4.96 -1.75 -6.86
N VAL A 57 4.59 -0.71 -6.10
CA VAL A 57 3.31 -0.03 -6.23
C VAL A 57 3.19 0.58 -7.63
N ALA A 58 4.20 1.34 -8.06
CA ALA A 58 4.23 1.94 -9.40
C ALA A 58 4.13 0.88 -10.50
N ASP A 59 4.93 -0.19 -10.40
CA ASP A 59 4.95 -1.30 -11.37
C ASP A 59 3.62 -2.07 -11.41
N SER A 60 2.89 -2.15 -10.28
CA SER A 60 1.59 -2.83 -10.20
C SER A 60 0.44 -2.04 -10.84
N GLY A 61 0.61 -0.72 -11.01
CA GLY A 61 -0.46 0.19 -11.41
C GLY A 61 -1.64 0.21 -10.44
N LEU A 62 -1.41 -0.06 -9.16
CA LEU A 62 -2.36 0.14 -8.06
C LEU A 62 -2.17 1.53 -7.47
N VAL A 63 -3.27 2.19 -7.10
CA VAL A 63 -3.21 3.45 -6.34
C VAL A 63 -3.11 3.13 -4.85
N VAL A 64 -2.20 3.76 -4.11
CA VAL A 64 -2.18 3.70 -2.65
C VAL A 64 -3.11 4.79 -2.12
N ALA A 65 -4.36 4.43 -1.83
CA ALA A 65 -5.38 5.39 -1.43
C ALA A 65 -5.24 5.83 0.03
N ALA A 66 -4.58 5.02 0.86
CA ALA A 66 -4.35 5.30 2.28
C ALA A 66 -3.22 4.42 2.82
N THR A 67 -2.71 4.77 4.00
CA THR A 67 -1.85 3.88 4.78
C THR A 67 -2.32 3.84 6.24
N HIS A 68 -1.90 2.81 6.97
CA HIS A 68 -1.99 2.78 8.41
C HIS A 68 -0.60 2.73 9.02
N VAL A 69 -0.24 3.77 9.77
CA VAL A 69 0.99 3.89 10.53
C VAL A 69 0.69 3.80 12.03
N GLY A 70 1.62 3.23 12.81
CA GLY A 70 1.46 3.17 14.26
C GLY A 70 1.45 4.58 14.87
N TRP A 71 0.63 4.79 15.90
CA TRP A 71 0.48 6.09 16.57
C TRP A 71 1.81 6.70 17.06
N PRO A 72 2.74 5.94 17.70
CA PRO A 72 4.02 6.53 18.12
C PRO A 72 4.82 7.07 16.94
N ARG A 73 4.93 6.29 15.86
CA ARG A 73 5.63 6.69 14.63
C ARG A 73 5.02 7.94 14.00
N PHE A 74 3.70 8.01 13.96
CA PHE A 74 3.01 9.20 13.46
C PHE A 74 3.39 10.46 14.27
N MET A 75 3.55 10.33 15.58
CA MET A 75 3.89 11.45 16.47
C MET A 75 5.38 11.81 16.45
N THR A 76 6.29 10.85 16.19
CA THR A 76 7.74 11.08 16.31
C THR A 76 8.50 11.10 14.97
N GLU A 77 7.90 10.61 13.89
CA GLU A 77 8.54 10.44 12.58
C GLU A 77 7.68 11.02 11.45
N LEU A 78 6.90 12.07 11.73
CA LEU A 78 5.93 12.62 10.79
C LEU A 78 6.53 12.95 9.41
N ASP A 79 7.72 13.56 9.37
CA ASP A 79 8.40 13.89 8.11
C ASP A 79 8.74 12.65 7.28
N ALA A 80 9.19 11.57 7.92
CA ALA A 80 9.48 10.31 7.25
C ALA A 80 8.18 9.68 6.72
N VAL A 81 7.11 9.68 7.51
CA VAL A 81 5.79 9.20 7.09
C VAL A 81 5.29 9.99 5.87
N ILE A 82 5.41 11.33 5.88
CA ILE A 82 5.04 12.18 4.75
C ILE A 82 5.89 11.84 3.51
N ALA A 83 7.21 11.68 3.68
CA ALA A 83 8.10 11.32 2.57
C ALA A 83 7.71 9.97 1.94
N GLU A 84 7.37 8.97 2.75
CA GLU A 84 6.89 7.67 2.27
C GLU A 84 5.60 7.77 1.48
N HIS A 85 4.62 8.52 1.98
CA HIS A 85 3.36 8.73 1.25
C HIS A 85 3.62 9.41 -0.10
N LYS A 86 4.47 10.43 -0.15
CA LYS A 86 4.86 11.09 -1.41
C LYS A 86 5.56 10.14 -2.38
N MET A 87 6.30 9.15 -1.90
CA MET A 87 6.94 8.14 -2.74
C MET A 87 5.93 7.11 -3.28
N TRP A 88 4.90 6.77 -2.51
CA TRP A 88 3.91 5.76 -2.87
C TRP A 88 2.75 6.28 -3.75
N GLY A 89 2.60 7.59 -3.85
CA GLY A 89 1.57 8.26 -4.65
C GLY A 89 0.26 8.46 -3.90
#